data_AF-A0A090WQ58-F1
#
_entry.id   AF-A0A090WQ58-F1
#
_cell.length_a   1.000
_cell.length_b   1.000
_cell.length_c   1.000
_cell.angle_alpha   90.00
_cell.angle_beta   90.00
_cell.angle_gamma   90.00
#
_symmetry.space_group_name_H-M   'P 1'
#
loop_
_entity.id
_entity.type
_entity.pdbx_description
1 polymer ?
#
loop_
_entity_poly.entity_id
_entity_poly.type
_entity_poly.pdbx_seq_one_letter_code
_entity_poly.pdbx_strand_id
1 'polypeptide(L)'
;MGAIAQRSIGYERFDDEGNVTRAGIDGAFGVKYLRGTDGKRLKQKIGKNKWKPLTDYNQVEPKDGYDVYTTIDVNIQDIAHHSLLGAVGVLRG
;
A
#
# COMPACT_ATOMS: atom_id res chain seq x y z
N MET A 1 14.38 -11.35 1.79
CA MET A 1 13.37 -10.37 2.25
C MET A 1 12.29 -10.04 1.21
N GLY A 2 12.59 -9.81 -0.07
CA GLY A 2 11.58 -9.34 -1.05
C GLY A 2 10.31 -10.20 -1.21
N ALA A 3 10.43 -11.51 -1.41
CA ALA A 3 9.27 -12.39 -1.61
C ALA A 3 8.39 -12.57 -0.35
N ILE A 4 9.00 -12.52 0.83
CA ILE A 4 8.29 -12.66 2.12
C ILE A 4 7.58 -11.37 2.49
N ALA A 5 8.22 -10.23 2.24
CA ALA A 5 7.59 -8.92 2.38
C ALA A 5 6.38 -8.81 1.45
N GLN A 6 6.50 -9.21 0.18
CA GLN A 6 5.38 -9.20 -0.77
C GLN A 6 4.20 -10.07 -0.30
N ARG A 7 4.45 -11.21 0.38
CA ARG A 7 3.37 -12.03 0.95
C ARG A 7 2.75 -11.44 2.20
N SER A 8 3.56 -10.84 3.08
CA SER A 8 3.12 -10.36 4.40
C SER A 8 2.49 -8.97 4.32
N ILE A 9 3.19 -8.02 3.66
CA ILE A 9 2.66 -6.68 3.36
C ILE A 9 1.54 -6.79 2.34
N GLY A 10 1.75 -7.56 1.26
CA GLY A 10 0.72 -7.83 0.27
C GLY A 10 0.73 -6.85 -0.91
N TYR A 11 -0.41 -6.74 -1.58
CA TYR A 11 -0.59 -5.91 -2.75
C TYR A 11 -2.08 -5.62 -3.02
N GLU A 12 -2.33 -4.56 -3.79
CA GLU A 12 -3.60 -4.28 -4.44
C GLU A 12 -3.43 -4.49 -5.96
N ARG A 13 -4.32 -5.26 -6.58
CA ARG A 13 -4.33 -5.50 -8.03
C ARG A 13 -5.71 -5.21 -8.58
N PHE A 14 -5.72 -4.45 -9.68
CA PHE A 14 -6.90 -4.19 -10.49
C PHE A 14 -6.83 -5.07 -11.73
N ASP A 15 -7.93 -5.73 -12.08
CA ASP A 15 -8.08 -6.40 -13.38
C ASP A 15 -8.73 -5.47 -14.41
N ASP A 16 -8.81 -5.93 -15.66
CA ASP A 16 -9.37 -5.15 -16.78
C ASP A 16 -10.88 -4.89 -16.63
N GLU A 17 -11.56 -5.67 -15.77
CA GLU A 17 -12.98 -5.52 -15.44
C GLU A 17 -13.21 -4.56 -14.25
N GLY A 18 -12.13 -4.05 -13.65
CA GLY A 18 -12.17 -3.12 -12.52
C GLY A 18 -12.35 -3.79 -11.15
N ASN A 19 -12.31 -5.12 -11.07
CA ASN A 19 -12.32 -5.81 -9.78
C ASN A 19 -11.00 -5.61 -9.06
N VAL A 20 -11.08 -5.53 -7.72
CA VAL A 20 -9.90 -5.30 -6.89
C VAL A 20 -9.60 -6.53 -6.06
N THR A 21 -8.44 -7.14 -6.31
CA THR A 21 -7.89 -8.17 -5.44
C THR A 21 -6.92 -7.55 -4.44
N ARG A 22 -7.09 -7.92 -3.17
CA ARG A 22 -6.32 -7.39 -2.05
C ARG A 22 -5.76 -8.55 -1.24
N ALA A 23 -4.46 -8.53 -0.97
CA ALA A 23 -3.78 -9.51 -0.14
C ALA A 23 -2.89 -8.82 0.90
N GLY A 24 -2.55 -9.55 1.96
CA GLY A 24 -1.66 -9.08 3.03
C GLY A 24 -2.23 -7.94 3.88
N ILE A 25 -1.35 -7.29 4.63
CA ILE A 25 -1.69 -6.17 5.52
C ILE A 25 -2.26 -4.99 4.72
N ASP A 26 -1.66 -4.65 3.57
CA ASP A 26 -2.15 -3.60 2.67
C ASP A 26 -3.56 -3.91 2.18
N GLY A 27 -3.85 -5.17 1.87
CA GLY A 27 -5.17 -5.57 1.45
C GLY A 27 -6.23 -5.45 2.55
N ALA A 28 -5.88 -5.86 3.76
CA ALA A 28 -6.80 -5.88 4.90
C ALA A 28 -7.05 -4.49 5.51
N PHE A 29 -6.02 -3.64 5.58
CA PHE A 29 -6.07 -2.36 6.27
C PHE A 29 -5.88 -1.15 5.34
N GLY A 30 -5.53 -1.38 4.07
CA GLY A 30 -5.20 -0.35 3.08
C GLY A 30 -6.25 0.72 2.94
N VAL A 31 -7.48 0.32 2.60
CA VAL A 31 -8.56 1.27 2.31
C VAL A 31 -9.01 2.04 3.55
N LYS A 32 -9.07 1.37 4.70
CA LYS A 32 -9.68 1.93 5.90
C LYS A 32 -8.69 2.71 6.76
N TYR A 33 -7.42 2.31 6.77
CA TYR A 33 -6.43 2.84 7.73
C TYR A 33 -5.20 3.38 7.04
N LEU A 34 -4.56 2.64 6.14
CA LEU A 34 -3.25 3.04 5.58
C LEU A 34 -3.35 4.13 4.50
N ARG A 35 -4.48 4.22 3.79
CA ARG A 35 -4.69 5.22 2.73
C ARG A 35 -5.05 6.56 3.36
N GLY A 36 -4.21 7.56 3.09
CA GLY A 36 -4.51 8.96 3.38
C GLY A 36 -5.59 9.56 2.46
N THR A 37 -5.98 10.80 2.73
CA THR A 37 -6.92 11.55 1.90
C THR A 37 -6.20 12.66 1.14
N ASP A 38 -6.44 12.74 -0.17
CA ASP A 38 -5.88 13.79 -1.00
C ASP A 38 -6.44 15.16 -0.66
N GLY A 39 -5.54 16.14 -0.57
CA GLY A 39 -5.91 17.55 -0.47
C GLY A 39 -6.36 18.12 -1.80
N LYS A 40 -6.95 19.32 -1.77
CA LYS A 40 -7.37 20.06 -2.98
C LYS A 40 -6.84 21.49 -2.92
N ARG A 41 -6.24 21.94 -4.03
CA ARG A 41 -5.75 23.31 -4.19
C ARG A 41 -6.17 23.96 -5.51
N LEU A 42 -6.77 25.15 -5.43
CA LEU A 42 -7.17 25.97 -6.56
C LEU A 42 -5.96 26.68 -7.19
N LYS A 43 -5.89 26.58 -8.51
CA LYS A 43 -4.85 27.21 -9.33
C LYS A 43 -5.49 27.89 -10.53
N GLN A 44 -4.96 29.04 -10.93
CA GLN A 44 -5.31 29.74 -12.15
C GLN A 44 -4.31 29.40 -13.26
N LYS A 45 -4.80 29.13 -14.46
CA LYS A 45 -3.97 28.93 -15.65
C LYS A 45 -3.50 30.30 -16.17
N ILE A 46 -2.18 30.49 -16.32
CA ILE A 46 -1.58 31.77 -16.71
C ILE A 46 -0.89 31.71 -18.10
N GLY A 47 -1.19 30.69 -18.90
CA GLY A 47 -0.58 30.47 -20.22
C GLY A 47 0.77 29.76 -20.16
N LYS A 48 1.31 29.35 -21.33
CA LYS A 48 2.59 28.62 -21.46
C LYS A 48 2.72 27.38 -20.55
N ASN A 49 1.63 26.62 -20.36
CA ASN A 49 1.54 25.47 -19.45
C ASN A 49 1.87 25.77 -17.97
N LYS A 50 1.87 27.04 -17.56
CA LYS A 50 2.09 27.45 -16.18
C LYS A 50 0.78 27.66 -15.44
N TRP A 51 0.79 27.28 -14.16
CA TRP A 51 -0.32 27.40 -13.23
C TRP A 51 0.13 28.19 -12.01
N LYS A 52 -0.65 29.20 -11.62
CA LYS A 52 -0.39 30.02 -10.44
C LYS A 52 -1.38 29.65 -9.33
N PRO A 53 -0.93 29.38 -8.08
CA PRO A 53 -1.84 29.24 -6.96
C PRO A 53 -2.67 30.51 -6.78
N LEU A 54 -3.97 30.35 -6.54
CA LEU A 54 -4.87 31.48 -6.26
C LEU A 54 -4.82 31.91 -4.79
N THR A 55 -4.51 30.96 -3.91
CA THR A 55 -4.42 31.14 -2.46
C THR A 55 -3.20 30.40 -1.93
N ASP A 56 -2.68 30.85 -0.79
CA ASP A 56 -1.51 30.23 -0.15
C ASP A 56 -1.85 28.95 0.64
N TYR A 57 -3.14 28.74 0.96
CA TYR A 57 -3.63 27.56 1.68
C TYR A 57 -4.36 26.56 0.76
N ASN A 58 -4.48 25.29 1.21
CA ASN A 58 -5.27 24.27 0.52
C ASN A 58 -6.76 24.43 0.87
N GLN A 59 -7.65 24.25 -0.10
CA GLN A 59 -9.11 24.24 0.18
C GLN A 59 -9.53 22.99 0.95
N VAL A 60 -8.82 21.88 0.73
CA VAL A 60 -8.91 20.67 1.53
C VAL A 60 -7.49 20.28 1.89
N GLU A 61 -7.18 20.25 3.18
CA GLU A 61 -5.87 19.78 3.63
C GLU A 61 -5.75 18.27 3.43
N PRO A 62 -4.64 17.78 2.87
CA PRO A 62 -4.37 16.35 2.82
C PRO A 62 -4.25 15.80 4.25
N LYS A 63 -4.53 14.51 4.40
CA LYS A 63 -4.33 13.81 5.67
C LYS A 63 -3.60 12.51 5.40
N ASP A 64 -2.58 12.25 6.19
CA ASP A 64 -1.85 10.99 6.11
C ASP A 64 -2.74 9.83 6.57
N GLY A 65 -2.43 8.64 6.06
CA GLY A 65 -3.00 7.41 6.60
C GLY A 65 -2.47 7.12 7.99
N TYR A 66 -3.08 6.15 8.65
CA TYR A 66 -2.65 5.66 9.96
C TYR A 66 -1.52 4.64 9.83
N ASP A 67 -0.61 4.68 10.79
CA ASP A 67 0.36 3.60 10.99
C ASP A 67 -0.33 2.35 11.54
N VAL A 68 0.04 1.18 11.02
CA VAL A 68 -0.43 -0.12 11.50
C VAL A 68 0.72 -0.86 12.17
N TYR A 69 0.57 -1.08 13.48
CA TYR A 69 1.45 -1.95 14.25
C TYR A 69 0.85 -3.35 14.31
N THR A 70 1.61 -4.34 13.84
CA THR A 70 1.18 -5.74 13.85
C THR A 70 1.86 -6.50 14.98
N THR A 71 1.25 -7.60 15.39
CA THR A 71 1.88 -8.57 16.32
C THR A 71 2.78 -9.56 15.59
N ILE A 72 3.02 -9.39 14.29
CA ILE A 72 3.85 -10.29 13.49
C ILE A 72 5.31 -9.91 13.66
N ASP A 73 6.12 -10.88 14.10
CA ASP A 73 7.57 -10.76 14.08
C ASP A 73 8.13 -11.21 12.72
N VAL A 74 8.83 -10.31 12.04
CA VAL A 74 9.37 -10.54 10.69
C VAL A 74 10.43 -11.65 10.65
N ASN A 75 11.19 -11.85 11.73
CA ASN A 75 12.20 -12.90 11.81
C ASN A 75 11.54 -14.27 11.96
N ILE A 76 10.51 -14.36 12.80
CA ILE A 76 9.72 -15.59 12.97
C ILE A 76 9.02 -15.95 11.65
N GLN A 77 8.44 -14.96 10.96
CA GLN A 77 7.80 -15.16 9.67
C GLN A 77 8.79 -15.69 8.61
N ASP A 78 10.04 -15.20 8.63
CA ASP A 78 11.09 -15.64 7.72
C ASP A 78 11.49 -17.11 7.97
N ILE A 79 11.67 -17.49 9.24
CA ILE A 79 11.94 -18.88 9.64
C ILE A 79 10.79 -19.80 9.24
N ALA A 80 9.55 -19.38 9.50
CA ALA A 80 8.36 -20.16 9.15
C ALA A 80 8.25 -20.37 7.62
N HIS A 81 8.52 -19.32 6.84
CA HIS A 81 8.50 -19.41 5.38
C HIS A 81 9.53 -20.40 4.83
N HIS A 82 10.79 -20.28 5.27
CA HIS A 82 11.86 -21.17 4.84
C HIS A 82 11.63 -22.62 5.27
N SER A 83 11.16 -22.83 6.50
CA SER A 83 10.83 -24.16 7.02
C SER A 83 9.73 -24.83 6.19
N LEU A 84 8.68 -24.08 5.85
CA LEU A 84 7.60 -24.58 4.99
C LEU A 84 8.09 -24.88 3.57
N LEU A 85 8.90 -23.99 2.99
CA LEU A 85 9.45 -24.18 1.65
C LEU A 85 10.31 -25.45 1.56
N GLY A 86 11.13 -25.70 2.59
CA GLY A 86 11.92 -26.92 2.72
C GLY A 86 11.04 -28.18 2.78
N ALA A 87 10.02 -28.18 3.64
CA ALA A 87 9.10 -29.31 3.78
C ALA A 87 8.33 -29.63 2.48
N VAL A 88 7.86 -28.61 1.76
CA VAL A 88 7.18 -28.77 0.46
C VAL A 88 8.12 -29.31 -0.61
N GLY A 89 9.40 -28.91 -0.58
CA GLY A 89 10.42 -29.44 -1.48
C GLY A 89 10.69 -30.93 -1.27
N VAL A 90 10.69 -31.39 -0.02
CA VAL A 90 10.89 -32.81 0.33
C VAL A 90 9.70 -33.69 -0.10
N LEU A 91 8.47 -33.17 -0.08
CA LEU A 91 7.26 -33.91 -0.46
C LEU A 91 7.03 -34.02 -1.98
N ARG A 92 7.86 -33.37 -2.79
CA ARG A 92 7.80 -33.39 -4.26
C ARG A 92 8.97 -34.14 -4.91
N GLY A 93 9.84 -34.77 -4.12
CA GLY A 93 10.98 -35.58 -4.56
C GLY A 93 10.73 -37.08 -4.40
#